data_AF-A0A4Y2JDG8-F1
#
_entry.id   AF-A0A4Y2JDG8-F1
#
_cell.length_a   1.000
_cell.length_b   1.000
_cell.length_c   1.000
_cell.angle_alpha   90.00
_cell.angle_beta   90.00
_cell.angle_gamma   90.00
#
_symmetry.space_group_name_H-M   'P 1'
#
loop_
_entity.id
_entity.type
_entity.pdbx_description
1 polymer ?
#
loop_
_entity_poly.entity_id
_entity_poly.type
_entity_poly.pdbx_seq_one_letter_code
_entity_poly.pdbx_strand_id
1 'polypeptide(L)'
;MAGLRAVNSMGSMTFWGHCHWNRERQRFWIGCKYTAHSATDKCKSEQHPLKCHKAVKRFFACKDCKHRTFAFTKLPTHVCRVCKGSSFERTSMMKARKGPKLDAETLNIRGEEEKFLDSQCSIKG
;
A
#
# COMPACT_ATOMS: atom_id res chain seq x y z
N MET A 1 -33.91 38.07 -22.12
CA MET A 1 -34.38 36.70 -21.84
C MET A 1 -34.23 35.86 -23.08
N ALA A 2 -33.33 34.88 -23.07
CA ALA A 2 -33.37 33.65 -23.87
C ALA A 2 -32.18 32.80 -23.42
N GLY A 3 -32.47 31.77 -22.62
CA GLY A 3 -31.49 30.86 -22.09
C GLY A 3 -31.00 29.87 -23.15
N LEU A 4 -29.68 29.68 -23.20
CA LEU A 4 -29.07 28.57 -23.92
C LEU A 4 -29.01 27.37 -22.96
N ARG A 5 -29.78 26.32 -23.25
CA ARG A 5 -29.67 25.01 -22.63
C ARG A 5 -28.49 24.27 -23.26
N ALA A 6 -27.44 24.03 -22.49
CA ALA A 6 -26.39 23.11 -22.89
C ALA A 6 -26.81 21.67 -22.55
N VAL A 7 -26.99 20.86 -23.59
CA VAL A 7 -27.10 19.40 -23.53
C VAL A 7 -25.68 18.82 -23.36
N ASN A 8 -25.38 18.25 -22.19
CA ASN A 8 -24.17 17.45 -22.01
C ASN A 8 -24.53 15.96 -22.13
N SER A 9 -24.34 15.47 -23.36
CA SER A 9 -24.03 14.08 -23.68
C SER A 9 -22.50 13.88 -23.60
N MET A 10 -22.07 12.62 -23.47
CA MET A 10 -20.68 12.13 -23.35
C MET A 10 -20.18 12.07 -21.90
N GLY A 11 -19.73 10.94 -21.36
CA GLY A 11 -19.51 9.64 -21.96
C GLY A 11 -18.96 8.72 -20.86
N SER A 12 -19.46 7.50 -20.84
CA SER A 12 -18.99 6.40 -19.99
C SER A 12 -17.49 6.19 -20.19
N MET A 13 -16.67 6.64 -19.22
CA MET A 13 -15.27 6.25 -19.14
C MET A 13 -15.21 4.83 -18.61
N THR A 14 -15.11 3.89 -19.55
CA THR A 14 -14.68 2.52 -19.27
C THR A 14 -13.30 2.58 -18.61
N PHE A 15 -13.29 2.27 -17.32
CA PHE A 15 -12.12 2.20 -16.46
C PHE A 15 -11.28 0.98 -16.92
N TRP A 16 -10.45 1.19 -17.95
CA TRP A 16 -9.47 0.19 -18.39
C TRP A 16 -8.46 -0.05 -17.27
N GLY A 17 -8.72 -1.12 -16.52
CA GLY A 17 -7.86 -1.63 -15.47
C GLY A 17 -6.57 -2.20 -16.05
N HIS A 18 -5.54 -1.37 -16.12
CA HIS A 18 -4.15 -1.83 -16.19
C HIS A 18 -3.48 -1.49 -14.86
N CYS A 19 -3.28 -2.50 -14.01
CA CYS A 19 -2.52 -2.39 -12.76
C CYS A 19 -1.04 -2.04 -13.04
N HIS A 20 -0.74 -0.76 -13.29
CA HIS A 20 0.62 -0.21 -13.38
C HIS A 20 1.22 0.12 -11.99
N TRP A 21 0.96 -0.72 -10.99
CA TRP A 21 1.31 -0.48 -9.59
C TRP A 21 2.78 -0.83 -9.25
N ASN A 22 3.71 -0.61 -10.19
CA ASN A 22 5.14 -0.81 -9.93
C ASN A 22 6.04 0.28 -10.55
N ARG A 23 5.43 1.34 -11.10
CA ARG A 23 6.10 2.49 -11.75
C ARG A 23 5.84 3.75 -10.93
N GLU A 24 6.47 3.82 -9.77
CA GLU A 24 6.34 4.96 -8.85
C GLU A 24 7.33 6.10 -9.23
N ARG A 25 6.95 7.37 -9.00
CA ARG A 25 7.87 8.52 -9.14
C ARG A 25 8.91 8.45 -8.01
N GLN A 26 10.18 8.28 -8.37
CA GLN A 26 11.29 8.22 -7.43
C GLN A 26 12.14 9.47 -7.50
N ARG A 27 12.84 9.78 -6.42
CA ARG A 27 13.86 10.82 -6.38
C ARG A 27 15.23 10.16 -6.45
N PHE A 28 16.05 10.64 -7.38
CA PHE A 28 17.45 10.31 -7.54
C PHE A 28 18.26 11.55 -7.23
N TRP A 29 19.33 11.36 -6.47
CA TRP A 29 20.23 12.45 -6.19
C TRP A 29 21.52 12.31 -7.00
N ILE A 30 21.89 13.41 -7.68
CA ILE A 30 23.04 13.52 -8.57
C ILE A 30 24.36 13.34 -7.82
N GLY A 31 24.44 13.77 -6.55
CA GLY A 31 25.65 13.68 -5.72
C GLY A 31 25.86 12.32 -5.06
N CYS A 32 24.88 11.78 -4.32
CA CYS A 32 25.05 10.48 -3.64
C CYS A 32 24.67 9.24 -4.45
N LYS A 33 24.32 9.37 -5.73
CA LYS A 33 24.15 8.22 -6.66
C LYS A 33 23.25 7.09 -6.12
N TYR A 34 22.24 7.42 -5.31
CA TYR A 34 21.23 6.45 -4.87
C TYR A 34 19.82 6.89 -5.27
N THR A 35 18.94 5.90 -5.47
CA THR A 35 17.53 6.11 -5.81
C THR A 35 16.67 5.68 -4.63
N ALA A 36 15.75 6.55 -4.22
CA ALA A 36 14.82 6.28 -3.13
C ALA A 36 13.44 6.95 -3.36
N HIS A 37 12.43 6.48 -2.61
CA HIS A 37 11.09 7.09 -2.60
C HIS A 37 11.11 8.52 -2.05
N SER A 38 11.98 8.77 -1.08
CA SER A 38 12.17 10.07 -0.45
C SER A 38 13.66 10.31 -0.20
N ALA A 39 14.05 11.58 -0.10
CA ALA A 39 15.40 11.95 0.32
C ALA A 39 15.59 11.64 1.80
N THR A 40 16.78 11.14 2.16
CA THR A 40 17.20 10.98 3.56
C THR A 40 17.31 12.34 4.23
N ASP A 41 17.09 12.40 5.54
CA ASP A 41 17.09 13.68 6.28
C ASP A 41 18.40 14.45 6.16
N LYS A 42 19.55 13.76 6.12
CA LYS A 42 20.86 14.35 5.82
C LYS A 42 20.90 15.08 4.47
N CYS A 43 20.32 14.47 3.44
CA CYS A 43 20.29 15.07 2.11
C CYS A 43 19.31 16.25 2.01
N LYS A 44 18.34 16.33 2.93
CA LYS A 44 17.46 17.50 3.04
C LYS A 44 18.17 18.65 3.74
N SER A 45 18.92 18.38 4.82
CA SER A 45 19.68 19.42 5.52
C SER A 45 20.79 20.03 4.65
N GLU A 46 21.42 19.21 3.80
CA GLU A 46 22.49 19.65 2.89
C GLU A 46 21.95 20.23 1.57
N GLN A 47 20.62 20.34 1.40
CA GLN A 47 19.94 20.97 0.26
C GLN A 47 20.41 20.51 -1.12
N HIS A 48 20.43 19.21 -1.28
CA HIS A 48 20.96 18.57 -2.47
C HIS A 48 20.02 18.61 -3.69
N PRO A 49 20.53 18.75 -4.93
CA PRO A 49 19.70 18.85 -6.13
C PRO A 49 19.04 17.50 -6.48
N LEU A 50 17.72 17.40 -6.26
CA LEU A 50 16.95 16.17 -6.48
C LEU A 50 16.42 16.09 -7.92
N LYS A 51 16.63 14.96 -8.60
CA LYS A 51 16.01 14.62 -9.89
C LYS A 51 14.91 13.59 -9.71
N CYS A 52 13.71 13.86 -10.18
CA CYS A 52 12.64 12.87 -10.19
C CYS A 52 12.72 12.01 -11.44
N HIS A 53 12.75 10.69 -11.31
CA HIS A 53 12.68 9.77 -12.44
C HIS A 53 11.80 8.56 -12.09
N LYS A 54 11.37 7.80 -13.11
CA LYS A 54 10.60 6.58 -12.90
C LYS A 54 11.56 5.41 -12.75
N ALA A 55 11.42 4.63 -11.68
CA ALA A 55 12.18 3.40 -11.47
C ALA A 55 11.23 2.25 -11.14
N VAL A 56 11.68 1.02 -11.41
CA VAL A 56 10.91 -0.20 -11.12
C VAL A 56 11.37 -0.75 -9.77
N LYS A 57 10.42 -0.94 -8.86
CA LYS A 57 10.67 -1.55 -7.56
C LYS A 57 10.74 -3.07 -7.70
N ARG A 58 11.81 -3.67 -7.15
CA ARG A 58 12.05 -5.12 -7.17
C ARG A 58 12.01 -5.65 -5.74
N PHE A 59 11.35 -6.79 -5.55
CA PHE A 59 11.17 -7.41 -4.23
C PHE A 59 12.12 -8.59 -4.08
N PHE A 60 12.70 -8.71 -2.90
CA PHE A 60 13.63 -9.76 -2.53
C PHE A 60 13.25 -10.37 -1.17
N ALA A 61 13.57 -11.64 -0.99
CA ALA A 61 13.53 -12.33 0.28
C ALA A 61 14.92 -12.89 0.60
N CYS A 62 15.35 -12.78 1.85
CA CYS A 62 16.59 -13.42 2.29
C CYS A 62 16.40 -14.95 2.32
N LYS A 63 17.38 -15.72 1.84
CA LYS A 63 17.29 -17.18 1.80
C LYS A 63 17.30 -17.79 3.21
N ASP A 64 18.09 -17.21 4.11
CA ASP A 64 18.33 -17.78 5.45
C ASP A 64 17.21 -17.44 6.44
N CYS A 65 16.77 -16.17 6.49
CA CYS A 65 15.79 -15.70 7.48
C CYS A 65 14.42 -15.34 6.90
N LYS A 66 14.23 -15.46 5.57
CA LYS A 66 12.99 -15.09 4.84
C LYS A 66 12.56 -13.63 5.02
N HIS A 67 13.38 -12.77 5.62
CA HIS A 67 13.12 -11.35 5.74
C HIS A 67 13.02 -10.72 4.35
N ARG A 68 11.95 -9.96 4.12
CA ARG A 68 11.66 -9.36 2.81
C ARG A 68 12.19 -7.94 2.75
N THR A 69 12.84 -7.60 1.64
CA THR A 69 13.37 -6.27 1.34
C THR A 69 13.03 -5.88 -0.09
N PHE A 70 13.17 -4.60 -0.43
CA PHE A 70 13.01 -4.12 -1.79
C PHE A 70 14.24 -3.31 -2.21
N ALA A 71 14.52 -3.28 -3.51
CA ALA A 71 15.56 -2.44 -4.09
C ALA A 71 15.14 -1.97 -5.49
N PHE A 72 15.71 -0.85 -5.94
CA PHE A 72 15.55 -0.36 -7.32
C PHE A 72 16.62 -0.92 -8.26
N THR A 73 17.74 -1.37 -7.69
CA THR A 73 18.85 -2.03 -8.38
C THR A 73 18.55 -3.50 -8.67
N LYS A 74 19.40 -4.15 -9.48
CA LYS A 74 19.26 -5.58 -9.82
C LYS A 74 19.28 -6.49 -8.59
N LEU A 75 20.04 -6.12 -7.55
CA LEU A 75 20.18 -6.80 -6.26
C LEU A 75 20.31 -5.74 -5.13
N PRO A 76 19.85 -6.02 -3.89
CA PRO A 76 20.09 -5.12 -2.76
C PRO A 76 21.60 -4.90 -2.51
N THR A 77 21.98 -3.65 -2.28
CA THR A 77 23.37 -3.27 -1.94
C THR A 77 23.71 -3.47 -0.46
N HIS A 78 22.68 -3.60 0.38
CA HIS A 78 22.84 -3.75 1.83
C HIS A 78 22.59 -5.21 2.24
N VAL A 79 23.28 -5.63 3.30
CA VAL A 79 23.08 -6.93 3.94
C VAL A 79 21.70 -7.05 4.58
N CYS A 80 21.26 -8.28 4.84
CA CYS A 80 19.98 -8.53 5.49
C CYS A 80 19.95 -7.92 6.90
N ARG A 81 18.89 -7.20 7.24
CA ARG A 81 18.76 -6.50 8.54
C ARG A 81 18.68 -7.43 9.74
N VAL A 82 18.23 -8.67 9.53
CA VAL A 82 17.99 -9.65 10.60
C VAL A 82 19.21 -10.56 10.77
N CYS A 83 19.59 -11.29 9.73
CA CYS A 83 20.69 -12.28 9.80
C CYS A 83 22.06 -11.76 9.34
N LYS A 84 22.15 -10.53 8.82
CA LYS A 84 23.38 -9.96 8.23
C LYS A 84 23.95 -10.74 7.02
N GLY A 85 23.22 -11.73 6.50
CA GLY A 85 23.57 -12.44 5.28
C GLY A 85 23.42 -11.59 4.02
N SER A 86 24.06 -12.03 2.93
CA SER A 86 24.01 -11.42 1.59
C SER A 86 23.19 -12.25 0.58
N SER A 87 22.59 -13.35 1.03
CA SER A 87 21.83 -14.29 0.21
C SER A 87 20.38 -13.78 -0.01
N PHE A 88 20.12 -13.22 -1.19
CA PHE A 88 18.78 -12.73 -1.56
C PHE A 88 18.25 -13.44 -2.80
N GLU A 89 16.94 -13.72 -2.79
CA GLU A 89 16.20 -14.30 -3.90
C GLU A 89 15.06 -13.36 -4.34
N ARG A 90 14.79 -13.29 -5.65
CA ARG A 90 13.70 -12.48 -6.20
C ARG A 90 12.36 -13.07 -5.78
N THR A 91 11.46 -12.23 -5.29
CA THR A 91 10.14 -12.69 -4.83
C THR A 91 9.01 -11.85 -5.44
N SER A 92 7.77 -12.28 -5.19
CA SER A 92 6.56 -11.59 -5.62
C SER A 92 6.34 -10.29 -4.85
N MET A 93 5.31 -9.55 -5.28
CA MET A 93 4.89 -8.31 -4.62
C MET A 93 4.62 -8.52 -3.13
N MET A 94 4.94 -7.50 -2.33
CA MET A 94 4.66 -7.53 -0.89
C MET A 94 3.15 -7.52 -0.65
N LYS A 95 2.67 -8.26 0.36
CA LYS A 95 1.25 -8.27 0.72
C LYS A 95 0.80 -6.86 1.11
N ALA A 96 -0.41 -6.49 0.73
CA ALA A 96 -1.01 -5.23 1.15
C ALA A 96 -0.99 -5.16 2.70
N ARG A 97 -0.59 -3.98 3.22
CA ARG A 97 -0.67 -3.74 4.66
C ARG A 97 -2.14 -3.70 5.02
N LYS A 98 -2.56 -4.58 5.94
CA LYS A 98 -3.89 -4.48 6.55
C LYS A 98 -3.89 -3.21 7.39
N GLY A 99 -4.86 -2.33 7.15
CA GLY A 99 -5.06 -1.12 7.94
C GLY A 99 -5.48 -1.45 9.37
N PRO A 100 -5.70 -0.42 10.21
CA PRO A 100 -6.41 -0.62 11.47
C PRO A 100 -7.76 -1.28 11.16
N LYS A 101 -8.12 -2.32 11.91
CA LYS A 101 -9.45 -2.93 11.81
C LYS A 101 -10.44 -1.86 12.28
N LEU A 102 -11.38 -1.48 11.42
CA LEU A 102 -12.46 -0.58 11.81
C LEU A 102 -13.52 -1.39 12.57
N ASP A 103 -14.19 -0.77 13.55
CA ASP A 103 -15.25 -1.46 14.31
C ASP A 103 -16.40 -1.92 13.40
N ALA A 104 -16.69 -1.17 12.34
CA ALA A 104 -17.65 -1.54 11.29
C ALA A 104 -17.25 -2.79 10.47
N GLU A 105 -15.97 -3.18 10.48
CA GLU A 105 -15.50 -4.42 9.83
C GLU A 105 -15.59 -5.62 10.79
N THR A 106 -15.83 -5.39 12.07
CA THR A 106 -16.02 -6.45 13.08
C THR A 106 -17.45 -6.96 13.02
N LEU A 107 -17.69 -7.90 12.10
CA LEU A 107 -19.00 -8.55 11.97
C LEU A 107 -19.21 -9.56 13.10
N ASN A 108 -20.24 -9.35 13.91
CA ASN A 108 -20.71 -10.34 14.87
C ASN A 108 -21.34 -11.52 14.10
N ILE A 109 -20.86 -12.75 14.36
CA ILE A 109 -21.25 -13.96 13.60
C ILE A 109 -22.77 -14.25 13.67
N ARG A 110 -23.47 -13.78 14.71
CA ARG A 110 -24.91 -14.07 14.95
C ARG A 110 -25.80 -12.85 15.17
N GLY A 111 -25.28 -11.62 14.97
CA GLY A 111 -26.00 -10.41 15.37
C GLY A 111 -26.10 -10.27 16.91
N GLU A 112 -26.62 -9.15 17.39
CA GLU A 112 -26.99 -9.00 18.80
C GLU A 112 -28.38 -9.64 19.01
N GLU A 113 -28.48 -10.57 19.97
CA GLU A 113 -29.76 -11.20 20.32
C GLU A 113 -30.55 -10.26 21.26
N GLU A 114 -31.63 -9.68 20.73
CA GLU A 114 -32.63 -8.94 21.52
C GLU A 114 -33.42 -9.93 22.39
N LYS A 115 -33.45 -9.72 23.71
CA LYS A 115 -34.26 -10.55 24.63
C LYS A 115 -35.74 -10.17 24.50
N PHE A 116 -36.57 -11.10 24.06
CA PHE A 116 -38.03 -10.92 24.00
C PHE A 116 -38.61 -10.76 25.42
N LEU A 117 -39.24 -9.62 25.70
CA LEU A 117 -39.71 -9.25 27.05
C LEU A 117 -41.02 -9.92 27.48
N ASP A 118 -41.66 -10.78 26.67
CA ASP A 118 -42.93 -11.40 27.05
C ASP A 118 -42.78 -12.89 27.34
N SER A 119 -42.44 -13.19 28.60
CA SER A 119 -42.47 -14.54 29.18
C SER A 119 -43.32 -14.55 30.46
N GLN A 120 -44.54 -14.02 30.40
CA GLN A 120 -45.49 -14.18 31.51
C GLN A 120 -46.23 -15.52 31.36
N CYS A 121 -45.65 -16.58 31.90
CA CYS A 121 -46.34 -17.84 32.13
C CYS A 121 -47.34 -17.66 33.28
N SER A 122 -48.59 -17.34 32.99
CA SER A 122 -49.66 -17.35 33.99
C SER A 122 -50.18 -18.79 34.17
N ILE A 123 -49.57 -19.52 35.10
CA ILE A 123 -50.11 -20.76 35.66
C ILE A 123 -51.30 -20.37 36.53
N LYS A 124 -52.53 -20.66 36.09
CA LYS A 124 -53.73 -20.53 36.94
C LYS A 124 -53.82 -21.78 37.82
N GLY A 125 -53.81 -21.58 39.13
CA GLY A 125 -54.12 -22.59 40.14
C GLY A 125 -55.62 -22.85 40.25
#